data_AF-A0A2E8U131-F1
#
_entry.id   AF-A0A2E8U131-F1
#
_cell.length_a   1.000
_cell.length_b   1.000
_cell.length_c   1.000
_cell.angle_alpha   90.00
_cell.angle_beta   90.00
_cell.angle_gamma   90.00
#
_symmetry.space_group_name_H-M   'P 1'
#
loop_
_entity.id
_entity.type
_entity.pdbx_description
1 polymer ?
#
loop_
_entity_poly.entity_id
_entity_poly.type
_entity_poly.pdbx_seq_one_letter_code
_entity_poly.pdbx_strand_id
1 'polypeptide(L)' 'MEGLEVSHIHVRNIWPLPKNLGDLLSGFDQVVVPEMNNGQLLTILRSEYLVDAQGINKVTGQPFAIAELEEAVRAHLRG' A
#
# COMPACT_ATOMS: atom_id res chain seq x y z
N MET A 1 -5.96 -13.10 -8.38
CA MET A 1 -6.63 -12.75 -7.11
C MET A 1 -7.98 -13.47 -6.85
N GLU A 2 -8.21 -14.68 -7.39
CA GLU A 2 -9.50 -15.36 -7.19
C GLU A 2 -9.64 -15.89 -5.76
N GLY A 3 -10.67 -15.41 -5.04
CA GLY A 3 -11.07 -15.86 -3.70
C GLY A 3 -10.47 -15.10 -2.51
N LEU A 4 -9.67 -14.06 -2.73
CA LEU A 4 -9.08 -13.24 -1.65
C LEU A 4 -9.85 -11.92 -1.52
N GLU A 5 -10.21 -11.54 -0.29
CA GLU A 5 -10.83 -10.25 0.01
C GLU A 5 -9.78 -9.14 -0.04
N VAL A 6 -9.57 -8.58 -1.22
CA VAL A 6 -8.60 -7.52 -1.46
C VAL A 6 -9.32 -6.28 -1.99
N SER A 7 -9.00 -5.13 -1.42
CA SER A 7 -9.40 -3.81 -1.93
C SER A 7 -8.18 -3.02 -2.35
N HIS A 8 -8.36 -2.10 -3.31
CA HIS A 8 -7.31 -1.22 -3.79
C HIS A 8 -7.79 0.23 -3.85
N ILE A 9 -6.95 1.15 -3.43
CA ILE A 9 -7.16 2.60 -3.53
C ILE A 9 -5.94 3.25 -4.20
N HIS A 10 -6.20 4.21 -5.09
CA HIS A 10 -5.16 5.03 -5.71
C HIS A 10 -5.21 6.46 -5.14
N VAL A 11 -4.19 6.85 -4.38
CA VAL A 11 -4.03 8.22 -3.88
C VAL A 11 -3.54 9.12 -5.00
N ARG A 12 -4.39 10.03 -5.48
CA ARG A 12 -4.05 10.98 -6.56
C ARG A 12 -3.32 12.23 -6.07
N ASN A 13 -3.63 12.66 -4.85
CA ASN A 13 -3.04 13.84 -4.22
C ASN A 13 -2.44 13.43 -2.87
N ILE A 14 -1.13 13.63 -2.72
CA ILE A 14 -0.42 13.36 -1.46
C ILE A 14 -0.64 14.50 -0.46
N TRP A 15 -0.76 15.75 -0.93
CA TRP A 15 -1.01 16.87 -0.03
C TRP A 15 -2.02 17.87 -0.61
N PRO A 16 -3.11 18.18 0.12
CA PRO A 16 -3.53 17.53 1.36
C PRO A 16 -3.94 16.06 1.12
N LEU A 17 -3.67 15.19 2.10
CA LEU A 17 -4.14 13.80 2.04
C LEU A 17 -5.68 13.75 2.06
N PRO A 18 -6.30 12.71 1.47
CA PRO A 18 -7.75 12.52 1.57
C PRO A 18 -8.19 12.40 3.03
N LYS A 19 -9.18 13.20 3.43
CA LYS A 19 -9.60 13.33 4.83
C LYS A 19 -10.07 12.02 5.46
N ASN A 20 -10.63 11.11 4.67
CA ASN A 20 -11.15 9.82 5.11
C ASN A 20 -10.15 8.67 4.93
N LEU A 21 -8.90 8.95 4.52
CA LEU A 21 -7.93 7.89 4.23
C LEU A 21 -7.53 7.13 5.50
N GLY A 22 -7.31 7.82 6.63
CA GLY A 22 -6.97 7.18 7.90
C GLY A 22 -8.05 6.21 8.37
N ASP A 23 -9.31 6.68 8.44
CA ASP A 23 -10.45 5.85 8.84
C ASP A 23 -10.61 4.63 7.91
N LEU A 24 -10.47 4.85 6.59
CA LEU A 24 -10.52 3.77 5.61
C LEU A 24 -9.45 2.72 5.87
N LEU A 25 -8.19 3.14 6.07
CA LEU A 25 -7.07 2.23 6.29
C LEU A 25 -7.20 1.45 7.60
N SER A 26 -7.79 2.05 8.65
CA SER A 26 -8.02 1.37 9.93
C SER A 26 -9.02 0.20 9.85
N GLY A 27 -9.83 0.14 8.78
CA GLY A 27 -10.77 -0.94 8.53
C GLY A 27 -10.16 -2.20 7.89
N PHE A 28 -8.86 -2.19 7.58
CA PHE A 28 -8.15 -3.32 6.98
C PHE A 28 -7.17 -3.94 7.96
N ASP A 29 -7.18 -5.26 8.06
CA ASP A 29 -6.23 -6.00 8.90
C ASP A 29 -4.78 -5.83 8.41
N GLN A 30 -4.60 -5.69 7.09
CA GLN A 30 -3.31 -5.53 6.45
C GLN A 30 -3.37 -4.43 5.39
N VAL A 31 -2.43 -3.50 5.45
CA VAL A 31 -2.28 -2.42 4.48
C VAL A 31 -0.94 -2.59 3.76
N VAL A 32 -0.98 -2.74 2.44
CA VAL A 32 0.22 -2.86 1.61
C VAL A 32 0.33 -1.67 0.67
N VAL A 33 1.51 -1.07 0.60
CA VAL A 33 1.78 0.16 -0.15
C VAL A 33 2.83 -0.13 -1.22
N PRO A 34 2.41 -0.35 -2.48
CA PRO A 34 3.35 -0.44 -3.59
C PRO A 34 3.81 0.96 -4.00
N GLU A 35 5.13 1.20 -4.00
CA GLU A 35 5.69 2.46 -4.45
C GLU A 35 7.00 2.30 -5.23
N MET A 36 7.13 3.08 -6.30
CA MET A 36 8.33 3.11 -7.15
C MET A 36 9.38 4.09 -6.63
N ASN A 37 9.61 4.03 -5.32
CA ASN A 37 10.49 4.94 -4.60
C ASN A 37 11.05 4.23 -3.35
N ASN A 38 11.60 4.96 -2.39
CA ASN A 38 12.22 4.37 -1.20
C ASN A 38 11.42 4.63 0.10
N GLY A 39 10.12 4.37 0.09
CA GLY A 39 9.34 4.40 1.34
C GLY A 39 8.63 5.72 1.63
N GLN A 40 8.50 6.64 0.66
CA GLN A 40 8.01 7.99 0.95
C GLN A 40 6.53 8.00 1.37
N LEU A 41 5.66 7.35 0.60
CA LEU A 41 4.24 7.27 0.93
C LEU A 41 4.03 6.42 2.18
N LEU A 42 4.76 5.31 2.29
CA LEU A 42 4.74 4.47 3.49
C LEU A 42 5.03 5.26 4.76
N THR A 43 6.08 6.10 4.72
CA THR A 43 6.49 6.94 5.85
C THR A 43 5.37 7.92 6.23
N ILE A 44 4.79 8.60 5.24
CA ILE A 44 3.70 9.55 5.47
C ILE A 44 2.50 8.86 6.11
N LEU A 45 2.06 7.71 5.59
CA LEU A 45 0.90 6.98 6.12
C LEU A 45 1.12 6.53 7.57
N ARG A 46 2.31 5.99 7.88
CA ARG A 46 2.68 5.57 9.25
C ARG A 46 2.75 6.76 10.21
N SER A 47 3.27 7.91 9.77
CA SER A 47 3.38 9.11 10.60
C SER A 47 2.05 9.82 10.83
N GLU A 48 1.20 9.95 9.80
CA GLU A 48 -0.06 10.70 9.87
C GLU A 48 -1.21 9.87 10.48
N TYR A 49 -1.24 8.56 10.23
CA TYR A 49 -2.37 7.71 10.61
C TYR A 49 -2.02 6.58 11.59
N LEU A 50 -0.75 6.42 11.96
CA LEU A 50 -0.28 5.34 12.87
C LEU A 50 -0.71 3.93 12.42
N VAL A 51 -0.92 3.74 11.12
CA VAL A 51 -1.27 2.45 10.52
C VAL A 51 -0.02 1.60 10.33
N ASP A 52 -0.11 0.29 10.58
CA ASP A 52 0.96 -0.66 10.27
C ASP A 52 0.97 -1.03 8.78
N ALA A 53 1.18 -0.02 7.94
CA ALA A 53 1.33 -0.21 6.50
C ALA A 53 2.65 -0.92 6.20
N GLN A 54 2.68 -1.81 5.21
CA GLN A 54 3.85 -2.55 4.74
C GLN A 54 4.23 -2.12 3.32
N GLY A 55 5.50 -1.82 3.06
CA GLY A 55 5.94 -1.27 1.78
C GLY A 55 6.44 -2.33 0.79
N ILE A 56 5.99 -2.22 -0.47
CA ILE A 56 6.60 -2.90 -1.61
C ILE A 56 7.33 -1.83 -2.42
N ASN A 57 8.62 -1.67 -2.17
CA ASN A 57 9.42 -0.58 -2.71
C ASN A 57 10.23 -1.04 -3.92
N LYS A 58 10.11 -0.31 -5.05
CA LYS A 58 10.87 -0.59 -6.27
C LYS A 58 11.62 0.65 -6.75
N VAL A 59 12.95 0.62 -6.64
CA VAL A 59 13.82 1.74 -7.02
C VAL A 59 14.52 1.57 -8.37
N THR A 60 14.16 0.52 -9.11
CA THR A 60 14.82 0.16 -10.39
C THR A 60 14.39 1.03 -11.58
N GLY A 61 13.46 1.97 -11.38
CA GLY A 61 12.91 2.84 -12.43
C GLY A 61 11.95 2.14 -13.40
N GLN A 62 11.73 0.84 -13.24
CA GLN A 62 10.78 0.07 -14.05
C GLN A 62 9.44 -0.07 -13.33
N PRO A 63 8.31 0.00 -14.04
CA PRO A 63 6.99 -0.29 -13.47
C PRO A 63 6.93 -1.66 -12.79
N PHE A 64 6.02 -1.81 -11.83
CA PHE A 64 5.69 -3.12 -11.26
C PHE A 64 5.09 -4.03 -12.33
N ALA A 65 5.59 -5.26 -12.42
CA ALA A 65 4.90 -6.28 -13.19
C ALA A 65 3.68 -6.76 -12.40
N ILE A 66 2.58 -7.12 -13.08
CA ILE A 66 1.37 -7.63 -12.42
C ILE A 66 1.71 -8.85 -11.55
N ALA A 67 2.51 -9.77 -12.08
CA ALA A 67 2.93 -10.99 -11.36
C ALA A 67 3.75 -10.68 -10.10
N GLU A 68 4.66 -9.71 -10.17
CA GLU A 68 5.49 -9.26 -9.03
C GLU A 68 4.62 -8.70 -7.91
N LEU A 69 3.64 -7.85 -8.26
CA LEU A 69 2.71 -7.27 -7.29
C LEU A 69 1.78 -8.34 -6.70
N GLU A 70 1.25 -9.26 -7.51
CA GLU A 70 0.41 -10.35 -7.02
C GLU A 70 1.16 -11.27 -6.05
N GLU A 71 2.40 -11.62 -6.34
CA GLU A 71 3.24 -12.46 -5.48
C GLU A 71 3.53 -11.75 -4.15
N ALA A 72 3.91 -10.48 -4.21
CA ALA A 72 4.16 -9.68 -3.02
C ALA A 72 2.91 -9.55 -2.14
N VAL A 73 1.75 -9.21 -2.72
CA VAL A 73 0.48 -9.12 -1.97
C VAL A 73 0.11 -10.47 -1.33
N ARG A 74 0.28 -11.58 -2.05
CA ARG A 74 0.00 -12.93 -1.49
C ARG A 74 0.94 -13.31 -0.35
N ALA A 75 2.19 -12.86 -0.38
CA ALA A 75 3.15 -13.10 0.71
C ALA A 75 2.70 -12.40 2.00
N HIS A 76 2.07 -11.23 1.89
CA HIS A 76 1.58 -10.46 3.05
C HIS A 76 0.29 -11.07 3.62
N LEU A 77 -0.63 -11.51 2.76
CA LEU A 77 -1.90 -12.14 3.17
C LEU A 77 -1.76 -13.50 3.90
N ARG A 78 -0.58 -14.13 3.87
CA ARG A 78 -0.31 -15.42 4.52
C ARG A 78 0.44 -15.29 5.86
N GLY A 79 0.75 -14.06 6.28
CA GLY A 79 1.42 -13.74 7.54
C GLY A 79 0.46 -13.59 8.70
#